data_AF-A0A6N2CKF2-F1
#
_entry.id   AF-A0A6N2CKF2-F1
#
_cell.length_a   1.000
_cell.length_b   1.000
_cell.length_c   1.000
_cell.angle_alpha   90.00
_cell.angle_beta   90.00
_cell.angle_gamma   90.00
#
_symmetry.space_group_name_H-M   'P 1'
#
loop_
_entity.id
_entity.type
_entity.pdbx_description
1 polymer ?
#
loop_
_entity_poly.entity_id
_entity_poly.type
_entity_poly.pdbx_seq_one_letter_code
_entity_poly.pdbx_strand_id
1 'polypeptide(L)'
;MHHHLDKSITHNRWDNALKPRIEIESGDSILIEMADSSDSQVTPGMTTEAFKNIDFELIHSLTGPVAVRGAKPGDTLKIEILEYAHKGWAWQSVNPERCFLPEDFSDFYLHHWTLDGDFSESMPGIKLALHPFCGIIGLQRKEAGKFRTRPPGAFGGNMDVKHLVAGSTLYLPVQVAGGRLCAGDAHAAQGDGEVSINGLEAPMDVKLRISISDTVSVTEPYILTTPDLTPPAYAGKPFHAFVSSGPDIKVNAQNAVRRAIDYIQTRIGLSPEQAFLVCSAALDLKLSQVVNLPHYTVTSYLPEAIFID
;
A
#
# COMPACT_ATOMS: atom_id res chain seq x y z
N MET A 1 1.04 20.97 18.71
CA MET A 1 2.34 20.42 19.16
C MET A 1 2.85 19.42 18.11
N HIS A 2 4.16 19.16 18.09
CA HIS A 2 4.77 18.11 17.25
C HIS A 2 5.22 16.96 18.15
N HIS A 3 4.82 15.75 17.81
CA HIS A 3 5.14 14.52 18.54
C HIS A 3 5.99 13.58 17.66
N HIS A 4 6.60 12.59 18.30
CA HIS A 4 7.38 11.55 17.64
C HIS A 4 7.07 10.20 18.31
N LEU A 5 6.84 9.19 17.49
CA LEU A 5 6.66 7.81 17.91
C LEU A 5 7.61 6.90 17.11
N ASP A 6 8.60 6.35 17.80
CA ASP A 6 9.56 5.43 17.22
C ASP A 6 8.96 4.03 16.96
N LYS A 7 9.68 3.22 16.18
CA LYS A 7 9.33 1.82 15.86
C LYS A 7 9.90 0.78 16.84
N SER A 8 10.29 1.16 18.05
CA SER A 8 10.89 0.22 19.02
C SER A 8 9.94 -0.88 19.50
N ILE A 9 8.63 -0.64 19.39
CA ILE A 9 7.57 -1.60 19.72
C ILE A 9 6.62 -1.68 18.53
N THR A 10 6.63 -2.83 17.86
CA THR A 10 5.76 -3.15 16.74
C THR A 10 4.77 -4.26 17.13
N HIS A 11 3.67 -4.33 16.38
CA HIS A 11 2.69 -5.41 16.47
C HIS A 11 2.02 -5.60 15.12
N ASN A 12 1.42 -6.75 14.88
CA ASN A 12 0.83 -7.08 13.57
C ASN A 12 -0.58 -7.67 13.69
N ARG A 13 -1.30 -7.22 14.72
CA ARG A 13 -2.67 -7.59 15.01
C ARG A 13 -3.46 -6.37 15.45
N TRP A 14 -4.70 -6.26 15.02
CA TRP A 14 -5.65 -5.35 15.66
C TRP A 14 -6.04 -5.94 17.01
N ASP A 15 -5.77 -5.20 18.09
CA ASP A 15 -6.04 -5.60 19.45
C ASP A 15 -6.31 -4.35 20.30
N ASN A 16 -7.59 -4.11 20.57
CA ASN A 16 -8.02 -2.93 21.33
C ASN A 16 -7.70 -3.00 22.83
N ALA A 17 -7.10 -4.10 23.32
CA ALA A 17 -6.48 -4.14 24.64
C ALA A 17 -5.11 -3.46 24.67
N LEU A 18 -4.48 -3.21 23.51
CA LEU A 18 -3.24 -2.45 23.44
C LEU A 18 -3.46 -1.03 23.97
N LYS A 19 -2.63 -0.67 24.95
CA LYS A 19 -2.61 0.69 25.49
C LYS A 19 -1.96 1.63 24.47
N PRO A 20 -2.45 2.87 24.33
CA PRO A 20 -1.77 3.86 23.51
C PRO A 20 -0.31 4.02 23.95
N ARG A 21 0.62 4.05 22.99
CA ARG A 21 2.03 4.37 23.27
C ARG A 21 2.23 5.86 23.49
N ILE A 22 1.34 6.68 22.93
CA ILE A 22 1.31 8.13 23.07
C ILE A 22 -0.14 8.63 22.97
N GLU A 23 -0.45 9.72 23.67
CA GLU A 23 -1.73 10.43 23.57
C GLU A 23 -1.44 11.89 23.15
N ILE A 24 -2.13 12.37 22.12
CA ILE A 24 -1.94 13.70 21.51
C ILE A 24 -3.24 14.51 21.58
N GLU A 25 -3.15 15.83 21.42
CA GLU A 25 -4.34 16.68 21.31
C GLU A 25 -4.87 16.70 19.87
N SER A 26 -6.16 16.98 19.70
CA SER A 26 -6.75 17.19 18.36
C SER A 26 -6.07 18.38 17.66
N GLY A 27 -5.63 18.17 16.43
CA GLY A 27 -4.89 19.15 15.62
C GLY A 27 -3.37 19.06 15.75
N ASP A 28 -2.86 18.22 16.65
CA ASP A 28 -1.43 17.95 16.75
C ASP A 28 -0.93 17.18 15.52
N SER A 29 0.39 17.26 15.32
CA SER A 29 1.08 16.44 14.32
C SER A 29 2.06 15.48 14.97
N ILE A 30 2.30 14.36 14.31
CA ILE A 30 3.15 13.28 14.80
C ILE A 30 3.97 12.69 13.65
N LEU A 31 5.26 12.45 13.90
CA LEU A 31 6.10 11.60 13.07
C LEU A 31 6.05 10.17 13.62
N ILE A 32 5.70 9.20 12.78
CA ILE A 32 5.66 7.78 13.11
C ILE A 32 6.75 7.08 12.29
N GLU A 33 7.73 6.49 12.96
CA GLU A 33 8.72 5.63 12.31
C GLU A 33 8.14 4.24 12.09
N MET A 34 8.43 3.62 10.95
CA MET A 34 7.93 2.28 10.63
C MET A 34 9.05 1.37 10.13
N ALA A 35 8.92 0.08 10.46
CA ALA A 35 9.62 -0.98 9.76
C ALA A 35 8.96 -1.22 8.40
N ASP A 36 9.62 -1.96 7.52
CA ASP A 36 8.95 -2.52 6.35
C ASP A 36 7.96 -3.62 6.76
N SER A 37 7.12 -4.09 5.83
CA SER A 37 6.06 -5.04 6.13
C SER A 37 6.54 -6.37 6.71
N SER A 38 7.80 -6.76 6.49
CA SER A 38 8.38 -7.99 7.05
C SER A 38 8.78 -7.89 8.52
N ASP A 39 8.60 -6.73 9.16
CA ASP A 39 9.13 -6.46 10.50
C ASP A 39 10.67 -6.56 10.54
N SER A 40 11.32 -6.02 9.50
CA SER A 40 12.79 -6.05 9.33
C SER A 40 13.42 -7.44 9.20
N GLN A 41 12.61 -8.47 8.87
CA GLN A 41 13.13 -9.79 8.53
C GLN A 41 13.87 -9.77 7.19
N VAL A 42 13.31 -9.10 6.18
CA VAL A 42 13.96 -8.90 4.88
C VAL A 42 15.00 -7.80 5.00
N THR A 43 16.19 -8.05 4.47
CA THR A 43 17.32 -7.11 4.50
C THR A 43 17.97 -7.01 3.13
N PRO A 44 18.53 -5.85 2.73
CA PRO A 44 19.24 -5.70 1.48
C PRO A 44 20.26 -6.83 1.23
N GLY A 45 20.17 -7.45 0.05
CA GLY A 45 21.03 -8.57 -0.33
C GLY A 45 20.55 -9.95 0.14
N MET A 46 19.38 -10.04 0.78
CA MET A 46 18.74 -11.32 1.09
C MET A 46 18.49 -12.13 -0.20
N THR A 47 18.73 -13.44 -0.15
CA THR A 47 18.42 -14.33 -1.27
C THR A 47 16.96 -14.77 -1.23
N THR A 48 16.39 -15.11 -2.38
CA THR A 48 15.05 -15.70 -2.46
C THR A 48 14.91 -16.95 -1.58
N GLU A 49 15.97 -17.76 -1.46
CA GLU A 49 15.95 -18.96 -0.63
C GLU A 49 15.86 -18.63 0.87
N ALA A 50 16.56 -17.58 1.33
CA ALA A 50 16.41 -17.10 2.70
C ALA A 50 15.00 -16.50 2.92
N PHE A 51 14.47 -15.77 1.94
CA PHE A 51 13.13 -15.18 2.01
C PHE A 51 12.00 -16.19 2.20
N LYS A 52 12.09 -17.37 1.58
CA LYS A 52 11.11 -18.46 1.78
C LYS A 52 10.98 -18.88 3.25
N ASN A 53 12.00 -18.62 4.06
CA ASN A 53 12.10 -19.06 5.46
C ASN A 53 11.80 -17.96 6.48
N ILE A 54 11.35 -16.77 6.05
CA ILE A 54 10.88 -15.75 7.01
C ILE A 54 9.60 -16.22 7.70
N ASP A 55 9.33 -15.67 8.88
CA ASP A 55 8.07 -15.88 9.56
C ASP A 55 6.97 -14.97 8.96
N PHE A 56 6.16 -15.55 8.08
CA PHE A 56 5.01 -14.87 7.49
C PHE A 56 3.89 -14.53 8.52
N GLU A 57 3.93 -15.09 9.73
CA GLU A 57 3.01 -14.69 10.81
C GLU A 57 3.40 -13.35 11.44
N LEU A 58 4.65 -12.89 11.25
CA LEU A 58 5.16 -11.59 11.68
C LEU A 58 4.86 -10.46 10.68
N ILE A 59 4.56 -10.80 9.43
CA ILE A 59 4.21 -9.84 8.36
C ILE A 59 3.09 -8.87 8.78
N HIS A 60 3.23 -7.62 8.31
CA HIS A 60 2.49 -6.39 8.61
C HIS A 60 2.84 -5.78 9.98
N SER A 61 4.09 -5.35 10.13
CA SER A 61 4.56 -4.60 11.29
C SER A 61 3.88 -3.23 11.38
N LEU A 62 3.22 -2.95 12.51
CA LEU A 62 2.55 -1.68 12.79
C LEU A 62 3.20 -0.93 13.96
N THR A 63 3.38 0.37 13.77
CA THR A 63 3.72 1.32 14.82
C THR A 63 2.45 2.02 15.33
N GLY A 64 2.31 2.10 16.65
CA GLY A 64 1.11 2.61 17.33
C GLY A 64 0.89 1.88 18.66
N PRO A 65 -0.26 2.07 19.33
CA PRO A 65 -1.35 2.96 18.94
C PRO A 65 -1.14 4.42 19.40
N VAL A 66 -1.55 5.38 18.56
CA VAL A 66 -1.61 6.82 18.88
C VAL A 66 -3.05 7.18 19.26
N ALA A 67 -3.28 7.61 20.50
CA ALA A 67 -4.58 8.08 20.93
C ALA A 67 -4.74 9.59 20.74
N VAL A 68 -5.93 10.02 20.30
CA VAL A 68 -6.33 11.43 20.26
C VAL A 68 -7.20 11.74 21.47
N ARG A 69 -6.75 12.64 22.35
CA ARG A 69 -7.49 13.01 23.57
C ARG A 69 -8.89 13.50 23.20
N GLY A 70 -9.89 12.96 23.90
CA GLY A 70 -11.28 13.37 23.75
C GLY A 70 -12.06 12.65 22.63
N ALA A 71 -11.40 11.94 21.71
CA ALA A 71 -12.08 11.18 20.67
C ALA A 71 -12.86 9.99 21.26
N LYS A 72 -14.13 9.83 20.84
CA LYS A 72 -15.06 8.82 21.35
C LYS A 72 -15.68 8.02 20.21
N PRO A 73 -16.16 6.79 20.49
CA PRO A 73 -16.90 6.02 19.49
C PRO A 73 -18.04 6.83 18.86
N GLY A 74 -18.10 6.87 17.54
CA GLY A 74 -19.04 7.70 16.76
C GLY A 74 -18.44 8.99 16.21
N ASP A 75 -17.31 9.46 16.75
CA ASP A 75 -16.55 10.55 16.15
C ASP A 75 -15.87 10.09 14.85
N THR A 76 -15.34 11.03 14.08
CA THR A 76 -14.47 10.77 12.93
C THR A 76 -13.11 11.39 13.17
N LEU A 77 -12.02 10.65 12.95
CA LEU A 77 -10.69 11.24 12.88
C LEU A 77 -10.39 11.67 11.45
N LYS A 78 -10.02 12.94 11.31
CA LYS A 78 -9.39 13.51 10.12
C LYS A 78 -7.89 13.36 10.25
N ILE A 79 -7.29 12.60 9.35
CA ILE A 79 -5.87 12.25 9.32
C ILE A 79 -5.28 12.85 8.04
N GLU A 80 -4.61 13.98 8.18
CA GLU A 80 -3.89 14.64 7.09
C GLU A 80 -2.50 14.02 6.96
N ILE A 81 -2.20 13.48 5.77
CA ILE A 81 -0.88 12.93 5.45
C ILE A 81 0.01 14.09 5.03
N LEU A 82 1.04 14.41 5.81
CA LEU A 82 1.88 15.58 5.56
C LEU A 82 3.13 15.23 4.74
N GLU A 83 3.76 14.10 5.03
CA GLU A 83 5.06 13.74 4.47
C GLU A 83 5.34 12.24 4.64
N TYR A 84 6.08 11.67 3.70
CA TYR A 84 6.70 10.35 3.81
C TYR A 84 8.21 10.47 3.59
N ALA A 85 8.99 9.67 4.31
CA ALA A 85 10.44 9.62 4.16
C ALA A 85 10.94 8.16 4.17
N HIS A 86 11.26 7.63 2.98
CA HIS A 86 11.82 6.29 2.83
C HIS A 86 13.27 6.19 3.31
N LYS A 87 13.74 4.99 3.63
CA LYS A 87 15.14 4.77 4.07
C LYS A 87 16.08 4.25 2.97
N GLY A 88 15.78 4.54 1.70
CA GLY A 88 16.70 4.38 0.57
C GLY A 88 16.68 3.01 -0.11
N TRP A 89 15.82 2.10 0.36
CA TRP A 89 15.64 0.79 -0.26
C TRP A 89 14.22 0.27 -0.03
N ALA A 90 13.82 -0.68 -0.87
CA ALA A 90 12.59 -1.45 -0.72
C ALA A 90 12.80 -2.89 -1.19
N TRP A 91 11.81 -3.74 -0.98
CA TRP A 91 11.76 -5.07 -1.56
C TRP A 91 10.38 -5.37 -2.13
N GLN A 92 10.31 -6.34 -3.03
CA GLN A 92 9.06 -6.80 -3.61
C GLN A 92 9.20 -8.27 -3.96
N SER A 93 8.09 -9.01 -3.96
CA SER A 93 8.14 -10.46 -4.13
C SER A 93 7.03 -11.00 -5.01
N VAL A 94 7.27 -12.21 -5.51
CA VAL A 94 6.23 -13.12 -5.94
C VAL A 94 6.14 -14.22 -4.90
N ASN A 95 4.94 -14.42 -4.35
CA ASN A 95 4.61 -15.57 -3.53
C ASN A 95 3.52 -16.38 -4.26
N PRO A 96 3.84 -17.57 -4.83
CA PRO A 96 2.90 -18.41 -5.59
C PRO A 96 1.60 -18.73 -4.84
N GLU A 97 1.64 -18.81 -3.52
CA GLU A 97 0.48 -19.15 -2.70
C GLU A 97 -0.48 -17.96 -2.48
N ARG A 98 -0.05 -16.74 -2.83
CA ARG A 98 -0.76 -15.50 -2.47
C ARG A 98 -0.92 -14.50 -3.61
N CYS A 99 -0.11 -14.57 -4.68
CA CYS A 99 -0.18 -13.62 -5.78
C CYS A 99 -1.48 -13.76 -6.59
N PHE A 100 -1.76 -12.77 -7.44
CA PHE A 100 -2.99 -12.73 -8.24
C PHE A 100 -3.02 -13.72 -9.41
N LEU A 101 -1.86 -14.27 -9.79
CA LEU A 101 -1.64 -15.18 -10.91
C LEU A 101 -0.97 -16.51 -10.47
N PRO A 102 -1.56 -17.27 -9.53
CA PRO A 102 -0.91 -18.45 -8.94
C PRO A 102 -0.71 -19.61 -9.92
N GLU A 103 -1.45 -19.63 -11.03
CA GLU A 103 -1.30 -20.63 -12.10
C GLU A 103 -0.12 -20.33 -13.04
N ASP A 104 0.30 -19.06 -13.10
CA ASP A 104 1.37 -18.60 -14.00
C ASP A 104 2.74 -18.57 -13.29
N PHE A 105 2.76 -18.46 -11.96
CA PHE A 105 3.97 -18.33 -11.16
C PHE A 105 4.04 -19.40 -10.08
N SER A 106 4.95 -20.36 -10.25
CA SER A 106 5.11 -21.51 -9.34
C SER A 106 6.24 -21.38 -8.33
N ASP A 107 7.15 -20.43 -8.53
CA ASP A 107 8.32 -20.20 -7.68
C ASP A 107 8.25 -18.86 -6.95
N PHE A 108 8.84 -18.82 -5.76
CA PHE A 108 9.11 -17.56 -5.07
C PHE A 108 10.12 -16.73 -5.88
N TYR A 109 9.92 -15.42 -5.89
CA TYR A 109 10.88 -14.46 -6.43
C TYR A 109 11.01 -13.27 -5.48
N LEU A 110 12.22 -12.74 -5.31
CA LEU A 110 12.50 -11.58 -4.49
C LEU A 110 13.35 -10.59 -5.29
N HIS A 111 12.93 -9.34 -5.32
CA HIS A 111 13.71 -8.23 -5.86
C HIS A 111 13.94 -7.17 -4.78
N HIS A 112 15.13 -6.62 -4.75
CA HIS A 112 15.49 -5.48 -3.90
C HIS A 112 15.60 -4.24 -4.77
N TRP A 113 14.91 -3.18 -4.35
CA TRP A 113 14.92 -1.89 -5.01
C TRP A 113 15.83 -0.92 -4.28
N THR A 114 16.67 -0.21 -5.03
CA THR A 114 17.36 0.99 -4.51
C THR A 114 16.46 2.19 -4.76
N LEU A 115 16.25 3.02 -3.74
CA LEU A 115 15.40 4.22 -3.83
C LEU A 115 16.30 5.46 -3.79
N ASP A 116 16.21 6.29 -4.83
CA ASP A 116 16.99 7.53 -4.95
C ASP A 116 16.06 8.71 -5.26
N GLY A 117 15.90 9.59 -4.27
CA GLY A 117 14.93 10.69 -4.32
C GLY A 117 13.52 10.18 -4.64
N ASP A 118 12.96 10.62 -5.75
CA ASP A 118 11.61 10.28 -6.18
C ASP A 118 11.57 9.10 -7.18
N PHE A 119 12.66 8.36 -7.35
CA PHE A 119 12.76 7.31 -8.37
C PHE A 119 13.49 6.04 -7.93
N SER A 120 13.30 4.97 -8.70
CA SER A 120 14.14 3.77 -8.68
C SER A 120 14.43 3.31 -10.11
N GLU A 121 15.69 2.97 -10.37
CA GLU A 121 16.18 2.43 -11.65
C GLU A 121 16.91 1.08 -11.46
N SER A 122 16.66 0.39 -10.35
CA SER A 122 17.37 -0.85 -10.00
C SER A 122 16.89 -2.08 -10.79
N MET A 123 15.88 -1.92 -11.64
CA MET A 123 15.42 -2.94 -12.58
C MET A 123 15.80 -2.55 -14.01
N PRO A 124 16.44 -3.45 -14.80
CA PRO A 124 16.91 -3.12 -16.14
C PRO A 124 15.79 -2.56 -17.05
N GLY A 125 16.08 -1.44 -17.73
CA GLY A 125 15.16 -0.81 -18.67
C GLY A 125 13.94 -0.13 -18.04
N ILE A 126 13.89 -0.04 -16.71
CA ILE A 126 12.76 0.53 -15.97
C ILE A 126 13.22 1.69 -15.06
N LYS A 127 12.49 2.79 -15.13
CA LYS A 127 12.52 3.91 -14.18
C LYS A 127 11.16 4.05 -13.50
N LEU A 128 11.05 3.57 -12.26
CA LEU A 128 9.84 3.73 -11.47
C LEU A 128 9.86 5.07 -10.75
N ALA A 129 8.73 5.77 -10.77
CA ALA A 129 8.50 6.93 -9.93
C ALA A 129 7.95 6.44 -8.59
N LEU A 130 8.50 6.98 -7.52
CA LEU A 130 8.05 6.70 -6.17
C LEU A 130 6.85 7.60 -5.88
N HIS A 131 5.84 7.01 -5.26
CA HIS A 131 4.68 7.74 -4.76
C HIS A 131 4.28 7.15 -3.41
N PRO A 132 5.04 7.46 -2.35
CA PRO A 132 4.98 6.68 -1.14
C PRO A 132 3.66 6.81 -0.38
N PHE A 133 3.23 5.73 0.24
CA PHE A 133 2.04 5.68 1.09
C PHE A 133 2.09 4.53 2.10
N CYS A 134 1.28 4.59 3.16
CA CYS A 134 1.01 3.44 4.02
C CYS A 134 -0.03 2.51 3.37
N GLY A 135 0.33 1.25 3.11
CA GLY A 135 -0.63 0.18 2.80
C GLY A 135 -1.57 -0.08 3.98
N ILE A 136 -1.03 0.00 5.21
CA ILE A 136 -1.81 -0.07 6.45
C ILE A 136 -1.83 1.25 7.20
N ILE A 137 -3.02 1.84 7.29
CA ILE A 137 -3.32 2.91 8.24
C ILE A 137 -4.74 2.72 8.76
N GLY A 138 -4.90 2.65 10.08
CA GLY A 138 -6.19 2.31 10.66
C GLY A 138 -6.32 2.61 12.16
N LEU A 139 -7.56 2.70 12.62
CA LEU A 139 -7.91 2.84 14.03
C LEU A 139 -8.10 1.46 14.68
N GLN A 140 -7.99 1.38 16.01
CA GLN A 140 -8.35 0.13 16.67
C GLN A 140 -9.86 -0.12 16.54
N ARG A 141 -10.20 -1.38 16.24
CA ARG A 141 -11.57 -1.84 16.04
C ARG A 141 -12.32 -2.07 17.34
N LYS A 142 -13.66 -2.01 17.28
CA LYS A 142 -14.54 -2.19 18.45
C LYS A 142 -14.43 -3.59 19.06
N GLU A 143 -14.28 -4.62 18.23
CA GLU A 143 -14.26 -6.01 18.69
C GLU A 143 -13.00 -6.31 19.51
N ALA A 144 -13.17 -6.92 20.68
CA ALA A 144 -12.06 -7.37 21.51
C ALA A 144 -11.44 -8.66 20.94
N GLY A 145 -10.12 -8.78 21.04
CA GLY A 145 -9.37 -9.94 20.55
C GLY A 145 -8.18 -9.53 19.70
N LYS A 146 -7.43 -10.53 19.21
CA LYS A 146 -6.28 -10.34 18.33
C LYS A 146 -6.66 -10.75 16.92
N PHE A 147 -6.83 -9.79 16.02
CA PHE A 147 -7.20 -10.03 14.63
C PHE A 147 -6.01 -9.78 13.72
N ARG A 148 -5.84 -10.56 12.65
CA ARG A 148 -4.82 -10.23 11.63
C ARG A 148 -5.08 -8.86 11.05
N THR A 149 -4.01 -8.23 10.56
CA THR A 149 -4.03 -6.96 9.83
C THR A 149 -4.90 -7.02 8.57
N ARG A 150 -4.98 -8.21 7.95
CA ARG A 150 -5.93 -8.57 6.90
C ARG A 150 -7.19 -9.22 7.50
N PRO A 151 -8.40 -8.92 7.01
CA PRO A 151 -8.75 -7.96 5.94
C PRO A 151 -8.90 -6.49 6.43
N PRO A 152 -8.93 -5.49 5.53
CA PRO A 152 -9.36 -4.13 5.86
C PRO A 152 -10.85 -4.06 6.25
N GLY A 153 -11.28 -2.91 6.77
CA GLY A 153 -12.69 -2.64 7.04
C GLY A 153 -12.98 -1.19 7.40
N ALA A 154 -14.10 -0.96 8.09
CA ALA A 154 -14.53 0.38 8.52
C ALA A 154 -13.46 1.18 9.27
N PHE A 155 -12.58 0.48 10.01
CA PHE A 155 -11.48 1.07 10.76
C PHE A 155 -10.26 1.44 9.90
N GLY A 156 -10.33 1.27 8.58
CA GLY A 156 -9.20 1.34 7.65
C GLY A 156 -8.46 0.00 7.62
N GLY A 157 -7.16 0.03 7.91
CA GLY A 157 -6.32 -1.16 7.94
C GLY A 157 -5.58 -1.38 6.63
N ASN A 158 -5.47 -2.64 6.19
CA ASN A 158 -4.76 -3.07 4.96
C ASN A 158 -5.52 -2.68 3.70
N MET A 159 -5.57 -1.39 3.42
CA MET A 159 -6.39 -0.86 2.32
C MET A 159 -5.62 -0.86 1.01
N ASP A 160 -4.28 -0.70 1.07
CA ASP A 160 -3.39 -0.72 -0.10
C ASP A 160 -3.84 0.27 -1.20
N VAL A 161 -4.41 1.39 -0.76
CA VAL A 161 -4.88 2.48 -1.62
C VAL A 161 -3.73 3.44 -1.85
N LYS A 162 -3.07 3.31 -3.01
CA LYS A 162 -1.92 4.11 -3.44
C LYS A 162 -2.13 5.64 -3.51
N HIS A 163 -3.34 6.11 -3.23
CA HIS A 163 -3.69 7.54 -3.19
C HIS A 163 -3.59 8.16 -1.80
N LEU A 164 -3.19 7.39 -0.77
CA LEU A 164 -2.90 7.85 0.60
C LEU A 164 -1.52 8.51 0.73
N VAL A 165 -1.23 9.40 -0.21
CA VAL A 165 0.06 10.06 -0.40
C VAL A 165 0.12 11.37 0.39
N ALA A 166 1.31 11.99 0.48
CA ALA A 166 1.44 13.32 1.07
C ALA A 166 0.49 14.33 0.40
N GLY A 167 -0.22 15.11 1.21
CA GLY A 167 -1.28 16.02 0.77
C GLY A 167 -2.69 15.44 0.80
N SER A 168 -2.84 14.10 0.89
CA SER A 168 -4.14 13.47 1.06
C SER A 168 -4.68 13.61 2.49
N THR A 169 -5.99 13.46 2.65
CA THR A 169 -6.66 13.39 3.95
C THR A 169 -7.51 12.13 4.01
N LEU A 170 -7.27 11.30 5.02
CA LEU A 170 -8.05 10.12 5.35
C LEU A 170 -9.00 10.42 6.51
N TYR A 171 -10.26 10.01 6.37
CA TYR A 171 -11.27 10.08 7.42
C TYR A 171 -11.63 8.67 7.86
N LEU A 172 -11.53 8.40 9.16
CA LEU A 172 -11.86 7.10 9.74
C LEU A 172 -12.84 7.22 10.92
N PRO A 173 -13.84 6.32 11.02
CA PRO A 173 -14.76 6.28 12.14
C PRO A 173 -14.07 5.80 13.42
N VAL A 174 -14.21 6.57 14.50
CA VAL A 174 -13.74 6.16 15.82
C VAL A 174 -14.64 5.06 16.35
N GLN A 175 -14.05 3.91 16.65
CA GLN A 175 -14.76 2.75 17.23
C GLN A 175 -14.37 2.47 18.69
N VAL A 176 -13.22 2.99 19.12
CA VAL A 176 -12.66 2.85 20.47
C VAL A 176 -12.21 4.23 20.95
N ALA A 177 -12.33 4.50 22.25
CA ALA A 177 -11.87 5.77 22.83
C ALA A 177 -10.42 6.09 22.45
N GLY A 178 -10.22 7.31 21.96
CA GLY A 178 -8.96 7.82 21.44
C GLY A 178 -8.68 7.47 19.97
N GLY A 179 -9.51 6.65 19.31
CA GLY A 179 -9.26 6.11 17.96
C GLY A 179 -8.15 5.05 17.94
N ARG A 180 -7.00 5.36 18.55
CA ARG A 180 -5.83 4.49 18.70
C ARG A 180 -5.27 4.09 17.32
N LEU A 181 -4.85 5.09 16.56
CA LEU A 181 -4.31 4.94 15.22
C LEU A 181 -3.02 4.10 15.23
N CYS A 182 -2.93 3.14 14.32
CA CYS A 182 -1.71 2.42 13.96
C CYS A 182 -1.42 2.61 12.46
N ALA A 183 -0.15 2.62 12.10
CA ALA A 183 0.31 2.69 10.72
C ALA A 183 1.51 1.76 10.49
N GLY A 184 1.66 1.26 9.28
CA GLY A 184 2.75 0.37 8.87
C GLY A 184 2.65 0.02 7.38
N ASP A 185 3.40 -0.99 6.96
CA ASP A 185 3.29 -1.57 5.61
C ASP A 185 3.44 -0.51 4.52
N ALA A 186 4.48 0.30 4.63
CA ALA A 186 4.68 1.43 3.73
C ALA A 186 5.27 0.98 2.41
N HIS A 187 4.71 1.48 1.31
CA HIS A 187 5.17 1.19 -0.03
C HIS A 187 5.79 2.43 -0.66
N ALA A 188 6.94 2.27 -1.30
CA ALA A 188 7.56 3.34 -2.07
C ALA A 188 6.86 3.57 -3.42
N ALA A 189 6.27 2.52 -4.00
CA ALA A 189 5.42 2.56 -5.19
C ALA A 189 4.50 1.32 -5.21
N GLN A 190 3.29 1.50 -5.74
CA GLN A 190 2.33 0.42 -5.98
C GLN A 190 1.40 0.80 -7.14
N GLY A 191 1.07 -0.17 -7.99
CA GLY A 191 -0.01 -0.08 -8.97
C GLY A 191 -1.36 -0.39 -8.33
N ASP A 192 -2.45 -0.06 -9.02
CA ASP A 192 -3.76 -0.53 -8.56
C ASP A 192 -3.89 -2.04 -8.75
N GLY A 193 -4.23 -2.74 -7.67
CA GLY A 193 -4.46 -4.18 -7.63
C GLY A 193 -3.33 -5.00 -7.00
N GLU A 194 -2.16 -4.41 -6.75
CA GLU A 194 -1.06 -5.04 -5.97
C GLU A 194 -0.79 -6.50 -6.40
N VAL A 195 -0.72 -6.71 -7.71
CA VAL A 195 -1.01 -8.01 -8.31
C VAL A 195 0.01 -9.10 -7.96
N SER A 196 1.25 -8.74 -7.59
CA SER A 196 2.26 -9.74 -7.22
C SER A 196 2.14 -10.26 -5.80
N ILE A 197 1.33 -9.60 -4.94
CA ILE A 197 1.10 -9.74 -3.49
C ILE A 197 1.51 -8.50 -2.71
N ASN A 198 2.48 -7.73 -3.21
CA ASN A 198 2.97 -6.53 -2.54
C ASN A 198 3.41 -5.44 -3.52
N GLY A 199 3.40 -4.20 -3.03
CA GLY A 199 4.11 -3.07 -3.61
C GLY A 199 5.62 -3.10 -3.32
N LEU A 200 6.29 -1.95 -3.49
CA LEU A 200 7.68 -1.76 -3.07
C LEU A 200 7.74 -1.54 -1.56
N GLU A 201 7.79 -2.63 -0.80
CA GLU A 201 7.84 -2.64 0.67
C GLU A 201 9.08 -1.94 1.21
N ALA A 202 8.89 -0.86 1.97
CA ALA A 202 9.98 -0.01 2.40
C ALA A 202 9.91 0.32 3.89
N PRO A 203 11.04 0.31 4.62
CA PRO A 203 11.10 1.03 5.88
C PRO A 203 10.92 2.53 5.59
N MET A 204 9.96 3.15 6.27
CA MET A 204 9.52 4.51 5.96
C MET A 204 8.98 5.20 7.21
N ASP A 205 9.14 6.51 7.29
CA ASP A 205 8.46 7.31 8.29
C ASP A 205 7.31 8.08 7.65
N VAL A 206 6.23 8.28 8.42
CA VAL A 206 5.09 9.10 8.00
C VAL A 206 4.86 10.22 8.99
N LYS A 207 4.65 11.43 8.49
CA LYS A 207 4.23 12.58 9.29
C LYS A 207 2.75 12.84 9.06
N LEU A 208 1.99 12.88 10.15
CA LEU A 208 0.54 13.05 10.14
C LEU A 208 0.15 14.29 10.92
N ARG A 209 -0.97 14.93 10.56
CA ARG A 209 -1.75 15.79 11.46
C ARG A 209 -3.09 15.13 11.71
N ILE A 210 -3.47 14.99 12.98
CA ILE A 210 -4.65 14.22 13.36
C ILE A 210 -5.58 15.11 14.17
N SER A 211 -6.84 15.18 13.77
CA SER A 211 -7.87 15.94 14.47
C SER A 211 -9.18 15.16 14.53
N ILE A 212 -10.01 15.48 15.52
CA ILE A 212 -11.40 15.07 15.53
C ILE A 212 -12.15 15.97 14.55
N SER A 213 -12.80 15.39 13.55
CA SER A 213 -13.54 16.15 12.54
C SER A 213 -14.86 16.67 13.11
N ASP A 214 -15.16 17.93 12.84
CA ASP A 214 -16.42 18.62 13.12
C ASP A 214 -17.33 18.74 11.89
N THR A 215 -16.80 18.42 10.71
CA THR A 215 -17.38 18.75 9.40
C THR A 215 -17.65 17.52 8.55
N VAL A 216 -16.89 16.43 8.75
CA VAL A 216 -17.03 15.18 8.02
C VAL A 216 -17.30 14.06 9.02
N SER A 217 -18.41 13.36 8.81
CA SER A 217 -18.78 12.16 9.56
C SER A 217 -18.84 10.98 8.61
N VAL A 218 -18.17 9.89 8.95
CA VAL A 218 -18.13 8.68 8.13
C VAL A 218 -18.37 7.44 8.96
N THR A 219 -18.89 6.39 8.32
CA THR A 219 -18.99 5.04 8.89
C THR A 219 -18.00 4.06 8.25
N GLU A 220 -17.35 4.47 7.17
CA GLU A 220 -16.38 3.72 6.37
C GLU A 220 -15.23 4.67 5.96
N PRO A 221 -14.06 4.17 5.52
CA PRO A 221 -12.97 5.02 5.11
C PRO A 221 -13.36 5.98 3.98
N TYR A 222 -12.96 7.25 4.12
CA TYR A 222 -13.10 8.24 3.06
C TYR A 222 -11.77 8.96 2.85
N ILE A 223 -11.36 9.07 1.59
CA ILE A 223 -10.09 9.72 1.22
C ILE A 223 -10.42 10.94 0.36
N LEU A 224 -9.97 12.11 0.82
CA LEU A 224 -9.88 13.30 -0.01
C LEU A 224 -8.43 13.42 -0.49
N THR A 225 -8.22 13.18 -1.79
CA THR A 225 -6.90 13.27 -2.44
C THR A 225 -6.90 14.41 -3.46
N THR A 226 -5.72 14.95 -3.78
CA THR A 226 -5.55 16.14 -4.64
C THR A 226 -4.49 15.91 -5.71
N PRO A 227 -4.56 16.64 -6.83
CA PRO A 227 -5.61 16.58 -7.86
C PRO A 227 -5.39 15.44 -8.87
N ASP A 228 -4.20 14.82 -8.91
CA ASP A 228 -3.83 13.80 -9.89
C ASP A 228 -3.80 12.41 -9.24
N LEU A 229 -4.55 11.45 -9.81
CA LEU A 229 -4.59 10.04 -9.36
C LEU A 229 -3.38 9.23 -9.88
N THR A 230 -2.32 9.92 -10.27
CA THR A 230 -1.17 9.35 -10.94
C THR A 230 0.09 10.01 -10.38
N PRO A 231 1.21 9.28 -10.19
CA PRO A 231 2.48 9.88 -9.83
C PRO A 231 2.83 11.07 -10.73
N PRO A 232 3.35 12.20 -10.18
CA PRO A 232 3.65 13.40 -10.96
C PRO A 232 4.56 13.15 -12.17
N ALA A 233 5.48 12.19 -12.08
CA ALA A 233 6.37 11.79 -13.17
C ALA A 233 5.63 11.22 -14.40
N TYR A 234 4.43 10.66 -14.20
CA TYR A 234 3.62 10.07 -15.28
C TYR A 234 2.49 11.00 -15.73
N ALA A 235 2.28 12.13 -15.06
CA ALA A 235 1.24 13.09 -15.41
C ALA A 235 1.40 13.60 -16.85
N GLY A 236 0.31 13.53 -17.63
CA GLY A 236 0.28 13.94 -19.04
C GLY A 236 1.09 13.03 -19.99
N LYS A 237 1.59 11.89 -19.53
CA LYS A 237 2.33 10.92 -20.36
C LYS A 237 1.39 9.86 -20.96
N PRO A 238 1.77 9.20 -22.07
CA PRO A 238 0.99 8.10 -22.64
C PRO A 238 0.91 6.89 -21.71
N PHE A 239 -0.14 6.09 -21.90
CA PHE A 239 -0.32 4.80 -21.23
C PHE A 239 -0.65 3.72 -22.27
N HIS A 240 -0.16 2.50 -22.04
CA HIS A 240 -0.61 1.30 -22.73
C HIS A 240 -1.80 0.71 -22.00
N ALA A 241 -2.90 0.49 -22.70
CA ALA A 241 -4.12 -0.05 -22.13
C ALA A 241 -4.37 -1.49 -22.62
N PHE A 242 -4.54 -2.42 -21.69
CA PHE A 242 -4.86 -3.82 -21.99
C PHE A 242 -6.28 -4.14 -21.51
N VAL A 243 -7.19 -4.35 -22.46
CA VAL A 243 -8.64 -4.45 -22.18
C VAL A 243 -9.10 -5.90 -22.27
N SER A 244 -9.76 -6.41 -21.24
CA SER A 244 -10.35 -7.75 -21.23
C SER A 244 -11.81 -7.70 -20.78
N SER A 245 -12.68 -8.45 -21.46
CA SER A 245 -14.12 -8.50 -21.17
C SER A 245 -14.63 -9.93 -21.13
N GLY A 246 -15.58 -10.17 -20.24
CA GLY A 246 -16.13 -11.49 -19.98
C GLY A 246 -17.02 -11.50 -18.74
N PRO A 247 -17.68 -12.63 -18.43
CA PRO A 247 -18.63 -12.70 -17.33
C PRO A 247 -17.99 -12.69 -15.93
N ASP A 248 -16.67 -12.95 -15.84
CA ASP A 248 -15.94 -13.01 -14.57
C ASP A 248 -14.90 -11.87 -14.50
N ILE A 249 -15.10 -10.96 -13.54
CA ILE A 249 -14.23 -9.79 -13.32
C ILE A 249 -12.80 -10.21 -12.98
N LYS A 250 -12.62 -11.25 -12.16
CA LYS A 250 -11.29 -11.72 -11.76
C LYS A 250 -10.54 -12.27 -12.96
N VAL A 251 -11.18 -13.11 -13.77
CA VAL A 251 -10.57 -13.66 -14.99
C VAL A 251 -10.22 -12.54 -15.98
N ASN A 252 -11.09 -11.55 -16.15
CA ASN A 252 -10.82 -10.40 -17.01
C ASN A 252 -9.61 -9.60 -16.51
N ALA A 253 -9.51 -9.34 -15.21
CA ALA A 253 -8.37 -8.68 -14.59
C ALA A 253 -7.07 -9.46 -14.80
N GLN A 254 -7.08 -10.78 -14.55
CA GLN A 254 -5.91 -11.64 -14.75
C GLN A 254 -5.44 -11.60 -16.22
N ASN A 255 -6.36 -11.66 -17.17
CA ASN A 255 -6.05 -11.58 -18.60
C ASN A 255 -5.50 -10.21 -19.01
N ALA A 256 -5.96 -9.11 -18.41
CA ALA A 256 -5.40 -7.78 -18.64
C ALA A 256 -3.95 -7.69 -18.14
N VAL A 257 -3.68 -8.21 -16.93
CA VAL A 257 -2.33 -8.26 -16.33
C VAL A 257 -1.38 -9.13 -17.16
N ARG A 258 -1.79 -10.34 -17.58
CA ARG A 258 -0.96 -11.22 -18.43
C ARG A 258 -0.51 -10.53 -19.72
N ARG A 259 -1.39 -9.77 -20.36
CA ARG A 259 -1.05 -9.01 -21.57
C ARG A 259 -0.06 -7.87 -21.31
N ALA A 260 -0.14 -7.24 -20.13
CA ALA A 260 0.85 -6.24 -19.73
C ALA A 260 2.23 -6.90 -19.47
N ILE A 261 2.24 -8.06 -18.82
CA ILE A 261 3.45 -8.87 -18.61
C ILE A 261 4.08 -9.24 -19.97
N ASP A 262 3.31 -9.80 -20.90
CA ASP A 262 3.76 -10.14 -22.26
C ASP A 262 4.35 -8.95 -23.00
N TYR A 263 3.72 -7.77 -22.87
CA TYR A 263 4.20 -6.54 -23.47
C TYR A 263 5.57 -6.11 -22.91
N ILE A 264 5.74 -6.11 -21.59
CA ILE A 264 7.00 -5.74 -20.93
C ILE A 264 8.11 -6.71 -21.35
N GLN A 265 7.85 -8.02 -21.31
CA GLN A 265 8.80 -9.05 -21.74
C GLN A 265 9.22 -8.85 -23.20
N THR A 266 8.27 -8.60 -24.10
CA THR A 266 8.55 -8.41 -25.52
C THR A 266 9.36 -7.14 -25.79
N ARG A 267 9.06 -6.04 -25.06
CA ARG A 267 9.68 -4.74 -25.29
C ARG A 267 11.12 -4.67 -24.81
N ILE A 268 11.39 -5.16 -23.59
CA ILE A 268 12.68 -4.94 -22.92
C ILE A 268 13.32 -6.22 -22.37
N GLY A 269 12.72 -7.39 -22.60
CA GLY A 269 13.35 -8.69 -22.29
C GLY A 269 13.44 -9.03 -20.80
N LEU A 270 12.63 -8.41 -19.93
CA LEU A 270 12.52 -8.80 -18.53
C LEU A 270 11.98 -10.24 -18.41
N SER A 271 12.33 -10.93 -17.32
CA SER A 271 11.72 -12.23 -17.01
C SER A 271 10.23 -12.08 -16.68
N PRO A 272 9.44 -13.16 -16.73
CA PRO A 272 8.04 -13.13 -16.29
C PRO A 272 7.86 -12.54 -14.89
N GLU A 273 8.71 -12.93 -13.93
CA GLU A 273 8.64 -12.47 -12.54
C GLU A 273 8.95 -10.98 -12.43
N GLN A 274 10.00 -10.52 -13.12
CA GLN A 274 10.37 -9.10 -13.15
C GLN A 274 9.25 -8.25 -13.77
N ALA A 275 8.70 -8.67 -14.90
CA ALA A 275 7.57 -8.00 -15.54
C ALA A 275 6.34 -7.97 -14.62
N PHE A 276 6.07 -9.04 -13.88
CA PHE A 276 4.97 -9.09 -12.93
C PHE A 276 5.17 -8.16 -11.74
N LEU A 277 6.39 -8.05 -11.22
CA LEU A 277 6.76 -7.07 -10.19
C LEU A 277 6.55 -5.63 -10.67
N VAL A 278 6.98 -5.31 -11.90
CA VAL A 278 6.73 -4.00 -12.52
C VAL A 278 5.22 -3.73 -12.62
N CYS A 279 4.41 -4.73 -13.00
CA CYS A 279 2.96 -4.59 -12.98
C CYS A 279 2.44 -4.27 -11.58
N SER A 280 2.85 -5.00 -10.55
CA SER A 280 2.43 -4.74 -9.17
C SER A 280 2.86 -3.36 -8.65
N ALA A 281 3.97 -2.81 -9.17
CA ALA A 281 4.50 -1.51 -8.79
C ALA A 281 3.89 -0.31 -9.51
N ALA A 282 3.41 -0.47 -10.76
CA ALA A 282 3.07 0.67 -11.61
C ALA A 282 1.83 0.50 -12.52
N LEU A 283 1.29 -0.71 -12.65
CA LEU A 283 0.11 -0.97 -13.48
C LEU A 283 -1.17 -0.58 -12.74
N ASP A 284 -2.05 0.14 -13.41
CA ASP A 284 -3.34 0.53 -12.85
C ASP A 284 -4.46 -0.35 -13.38
N LEU A 285 -4.92 -1.30 -12.56
CA LEU A 285 -6.07 -2.14 -12.86
C LEU A 285 -7.39 -1.41 -12.54
N LYS A 286 -8.25 -1.21 -13.55
CA LYS A 286 -9.51 -0.47 -13.43
C LYS A 286 -10.70 -1.28 -13.94
N LEU A 287 -11.84 -1.13 -13.25
CA LEU A 287 -13.14 -1.53 -13.80
C LEU A 287 -13.58 -0.47 -14.82
N SER A 288 -13.72 -0.86 -16.08
CA SER A 288 -14.11 0.06 -17.15
C SER A 288 -15.63 0.13 -17.30
N GLN A 289 -16.31 -1.02 -17.23
CA GLN A 289 -17.78 -1.06 -17.16
C GLN A 289 -18.26 -2.29 -16.39
N VAL A 290 -19.41 -2.13 -15.73
CA VAL A 290 -20.06 -3.18 -14.93
C VAL A 290 -21.55 -3.37 -15.24
N VAL A 291 -22.01 -2.84 -16.37
CA VAL A 291 -23.46 -2.75 -16.68
C VAL A 291 -23.85 -3.42 -18.00
N ASN A 292 -22.88 -3.82 -18.83
CA ASN A 292 -23.14 -4.48 -20.11
C ASN A 292 -23.30 -5.98 -19.94
N LEU A 293 -24.30 -6.38 -19.15
CA LEU A 293 -24.55 -7.78 -18.82
C LEU A 293 -24.71 -8.65 -20.09
N PRO A 294 -24.11 -9.86 -20.11
CA PRO A 294 -23.48 -10.54 -18.99
C PRO A 294 -21.99 -10.19 -18.78
N HIS A 295 -21.42 -9.24 -19.51
CA HIS A 295 -19.98 -8.97 -19.50
C HIS A 295 -19.60 -7.76 -18.65
N TYR A 296 -18.52 -7.93 -17.89
CA TYR A 296 -17.77 -6.85 -17.24
C TYR A 296 -16.51 -6.57 -18.06
N THR A 297 -16.00 -5.35 -18.03
CA THR A 297 -14.73 -5.02 -18.68
C THR A 297 -13.76 -4.49 -17.66
N VAL A 298 -12.57 -5.09 -17.63
CA VAL A 298 -11.42 -4.64 -16.86
C VAL A 298 -10.39 -4.11 -17.84
N THR A 299 -9.72 -3.02 -17.48
CA THR A 299 -8.60 -2.48 -18.25
C THR A 299 -7.43 -2.22 -17.31
N SER A 300 -6.24 -2.68 -17.70
CA SER A 300 -5.02 -2.33 -17.01
C SER A 300 -4.25 -1.27 -17.80
N TYR A 301 -3.77 -0.23 -17.12
CA TYR A 301 -3.06 0.90 -17.71
C TYR A 301 -1.60 0.89 -17.25
N LEU A 302 -0.67 0.76 -18.18
CA LEU A 302 0.77 0.79 -17.91
C LEU A 302 1.36 2.12 -18.40
N PRO A 303 1.96 2.95 -17.52
CA PRO A 303 2.55 4.22 -17.92
C PRO A 303 3.72 4.00 -18.89
N GLU A 304 3.74 4.72 -20.02
CA GLU A 304 4.87 4.68 -20.98
C GLU A 304 6.17 5.21 -20.34
N ALA A 305 6.03 6.16 -19.41
CA ALA A 305 7.13 6.86 -18.78
C ALA A 305 8.04 5.98 -17.90
N ILE A 306 7.69 4.72 -17.67
CA ILE A 306 8.55 3.80 -16.90
C ILE A 306 9.66 3.19 -17.74
N PHE A 307 9.55 3.19 -19.06
CA PHE A 307 10.57 2.60 -19.92
C PHE A 307 11.71 3.59 -20.15
N ILE A 308 12.94 3.11 -20.02
CA ILE A 308 14.15 3.85 -20.36
C ILE A 308 14.57 3.40 -21.77
N ASP A 309 14.74 4.35 -22.68
CA ASP A 309 15.24 4.12 -24.05
C ASP A 309 16.74 3.76 -24.08
#